data_AF-A0AA35M003-F1
#
_entry.id   AF-A0AA35M003-F1
#
_cell.length_a   1.000
_cell.length_b   1.000
_cell.length_c   1.000
_cell.angle_alpha   90.00
_cell.angle_beta   90.00
_cell.angle_gamma   90.00
#
_symmetry.space_group_name_H-M   'P 1'
#
loop_
_entity.id
_entity.type
_entity.pdbx_description
1 polymer ?
#
loop_
_entity_poly.entity_id
_entity_poly.type
_entity_poly.pdbx_seq_one_letter_code
_entity_poly.pdbx_strand_id
1 'polypeptide(L)'
;MPLNKDPPAALDDQLISDEATTQENSPRRPSPQKPQVFDTTTNDLSRDPTSQSKTSPNPVHQESLRIPGQSAVVSWFNQQRQEAILNHDVASAFIQYDVKPKNTAFIRLRVKVGQTSRRTAKHVYLFIPPDHIQSLSLHDETETPQAGSKTKAAIRRAVGTAGVSCLSFEMRKPCLLVGPKDLDHSAQSNENQSSHFVNMLDTVKQLSLQRTFVLYLPRTTIPNGPLLSLCQAVSSPSLLASDPTLNDINGLYGGRGGEIIRQRSNDAVIPPAHRFEPQEEPTDEGLPPAYENTGPGPPPVFTALDKAQPLQAGNKRRRTASSEIPTRATSSKYPAVAIEQPSSTTLDMIMARMEQGFGQINTHLTDIEIRIGGIESRLTQLESQSSRTPHDENLDDLRYDLEKQIGELREEAEDLLENRVEEGIADAKRELTDYIEDQVDDAKGDIMRKLAESSVQCSINFDFR
;
A
#
# COMPACT_ATOMS: atom_id res chain seq x y z
N MET A 1 58.93 -17.05 -62.31
CA MET A 1 57.86 -16.29 -62.98
C MET A 1 56.86 -15.87 -61.91
N PRO A 2 56.46 -14.59 -61.89
CA PRO A 2 56.96 -13.59 -60.93
C PRO A 2 55.81 -13.07 -60.03
N LEU A 3 55.83 -12.00 -59.22
CA LEU A 3 56.61 -10.76 -59.04
C LEU A 3 56.13 -10.22 -57.66
N ASN A 4 56.96 -10.01 -56.64
CA ASN A 4 57.61 -8.74 -56.28
C ASN A 4 56.66 -7.53 -56.09
N LYS A 5 56.60 -6.95 -54.87
CA LYS A 5 56.77 -5.51 -54.56
C LYS A 5 56.30 -5.12 -53.13
N ASP A 6 57.30 -5.03 -52.26
CA ASP A 6 57.70 -3.90 -51.39
C ASP A 6 56.73 -3.06 -50.51
N PRO A 7 57.23 -2.60 -49.32
CA PRO A 7 56.58 -1.73 -48.31
C PRO A 7 56.87 -0.23 -48.65
N PRO A 8 56.99 0.79 -47.75
CA PRO A 8 56.76 0.98 -46.30
C PRO A 8 56.04 2.33 -45.95
N ALA A 9 55.89 2.67 -44.66
CA ALA A 9 56.07 4.05 -44.15
C ALA A 9 56.08 4.09 -42.62
N ALA A 10 57.25 4.41 -42.06
CA ALA A 10 57.42 5.01 -40.74
C ALA A 10 57.38 6.54 -40.90
N LEU A 11 56.87 7.24 -39.88
CA LEU A 11 57.08 8.65 -39.51
C LEU A 11 56.56 8.75 -38.06
N ASP A 12 57.43 8.74 -37.06
CA ASP A 12 58.16 9.86 -36.47
C ASP A 12 57.31 10.83 -35.64
N ASP A 13 57.71 10.90 -34.37
CA ASP A 13 57.77 12.06 -33.49
C ASP A 13 56.58 13.02 -33.40
N GLN A 14 55.99 13.08 -32.19
CA GLN A 14 56.12 14.30 -31.39
C GLN A 14 55.87 14.09 -29.89
N LEU A 15 56.97 14.27 -29.15
CA LEU A 15 57.07 14.89 -27.83
C LEU A 15 55.93 15.87 -27.52
N ILE A 16 55.23 15.67 -26.39
CA ILE A 16 54.95 16.74 -25.41
C ILE A 16 54.96 16.10 -24.02
N SER A 17 56.04 16.37 -23.30
CA SER A 17 56.11 16.34 -21.85
C SER A 17 55.17 17.41 -21.29
N ASP A 18 54.46 17.13 -20.20
CA ASP A 18 54.26 18.13 -19.16
C ASP A 18 54.08 17.47 -17.80
N GLU A 19 55.07 17.77 -16.96
CA GLU A 19 55.06 17.62 -15.51
C GLU A 19 53.94 18.47 -14.90
N ALA A 20 53.14 17.88 -14.01
CA ALA A 20 52.55 18.63 -12.91
C ALA A 20 52.53 17.74 -11.67
N THR A 21 53.63 17.81 -10.93
CA THR A 21 53.74 17.36 -9.55
C THR A 21 52.89 18.30 -8.70
N THR A 22 51.86 17.81 -8.02
CA THR A 22 51.27 18.51 -6.86
C THR A 22 51.28 17.56 -5.67
N GLN A 23 52.32 17.77 -4.88
CA GLN A 23 52.48 17.34 -3.49
C GLN A 23 51.47 18.06 -2.58
N GLU A 24 51.32 17.51 -1.37
CA GLU A 24 50.65 18.08 -0.19
C GLU A 24 49.12 17.97 -0.11
N ASN A 25 48.65 16.97 0.64
CA ASN A 25 48.12 17.30 1.97
C ASN A 25 48.09 16.09 2.90
N SER A 26 48.84 16.22 4.00
CA SER A 26 48.90 15.26 5.09
C SER A 26 47.59 15.22 5.91
N PRO A 27 47.21 14.05 6.45
CA PRO A 27 46.07 13.93 7.34
C PRO A 27 46.38 14.43 8.75
N ARG A 28 45.49 15.28 9.28
CA ARG A 28 45.51 15.76 10.67
C ARG A 28 45.32 14.60 11.65
N ARG A 29 46.30 14.44 12.55
CA ARG A 29 46.21 13.65 13.79
C ARG A 29 45.04 14.12 14.66
N PRO A 30 44.26 13.20 15.26
CA PRO A 30 43.44 13.51 16.42
C PRO A 30 44.29 13.58 17.70
N SER A 31 43.97 14.56 18.54
CA SER A 31 44.60 14.82 19.84
C SER A 31 44.29 13.73 20.87
N PRO A 32 45.24 13.38 21.75
CA PRO A 32 44.99 12.40 22.82
C PRO A 32 44.23 13.07 23.98
N GLN A 33 43.00 12.60 24.24
CA GLN A 33 42.29 12.92 25.48
C GLN A 33 42.85 12.08 26.64
N LYS A 34 43.16 12.79 27.74
CA LYS A 34 43.63 12.26 29.02
C LYS A 34 42.59 11.32 29.65
N PRO A 35 43.02 10.25 30.35
CA PRO A 35 42.14 9.46 31.18
C PRO A 35 41.73 10.25 32.44
N GLN A 36 40.42 10.44 32.62
CA GLN A 36 39.87 10.85 33.91
C GLN A 36 39.80 9.62 34.82
N VAL A 37 40.62 9.67 35.85
CA VAL A 37 40.53 8.85 37.06
C VAL A 37 39.28 9.32 37.81
N PHE A 38 38.32 8.41 38.04
CA PHE A 38 37.29 8.59 39.05
C PHE A 38 37.39 7.47 40.08
N ASP A 39 37.44 7.92 41.33
CA ASP A 39 37.80 7.17 42.51
C ASP A 39 36.83 6.03 42.82
N THR A 40 37.43 4.89 43.14
CA THR A 40 36.80 3.75 43.78
C THR A 40 36.49 4.13 45.22
N THR A 41 35.24 4.46 45.54
CA THR A 41 34.80 4.55 46.93
C THR A 41 34.05 3.27 47.29
N THR A 42 34.79 2.35 47.89
CA THR A 42 34.26 1.29 48.76
C THR A 42 33.45 1.93 49.88
N ASN A 43 32.15 1.66 49.93
CA ASN A 43 31.35 1.79 51.14
C ASN A 43 30.52 0.52 51.32
N ASP A 44 31.09 -0.32 52.17
CA ASP A 44 30.50 -1.44 52.87
C ASP A 44 29.64 -0.89 54.01
N LEU A 45 28.31 -1.03 53.92
CA LEU A 45 27.42 -0.93 55.07
C LEU A 45 26.21 -1.85 54.87
N SER A 46 26.38 -3.06 55.38
CA SER A 46 25.38 -3.93 55.99
C SER A 46 24.09 -3.19 56.44
N ARG A 47 22.94 -3.60 55.89
CA ARG A 47 21.63 -3.31 56.49
C ARG A 47 20.65 -4.45 56.24
N ASP A 48 20.05 -4.88 57.34
CA ASP A 48 19.14 -6.02 57.52
C ASP A 48 17.96 -6.12 56.53
N PRO A 49 17.49 -7.34 56.20
CA PRO A 49 16.40 -7.59 55.28
C PRO A 49 15.08 -7.86 56.03
N THR A 50 14.43 -6.86 56.61
CA THR A 50 13.05 -7.06 57.12
C THR A 50 12.24 -5.77 57.13
N SER A 51 11.62 -5.46 56.00
CA SER A 51 10.40 -4.65 55.92
C SER A 51 9.76 -4.87 54.55
N GLN A 52 9.09 -6.03 54.39
CA GLN A 52 8.17 -6.25 53.28
C GLN A 52 6.95 -5.32 53.45
N SER A 53 7.06 -4.09 52.98
CA SER A 53 5.87 -3.31 52.67
C SER A 53 5.19 -3.96 51.47
N LYS A 54 4.12 -4.70 51.72
CA LYS A 54 3.14 -5.11 50.70
C LYS A 54 2.49 -3.84 50.13
N THR A 55 3.19 -3.13 49.26
CA THR A 55 2.57 -2.20 48.34
C THR A 55 1.81 -3.05 47.34
N SER A 56 0.49 -3.13 47.55
CA SER A 56 -0.42 -3.76 46.61
C SER A 56 -0.12 -3.22 45.21
N PRO A 57 0.23 -4.06 44.23
CA PRO A 57 0.54 -3.58 42.89
C PRO A 57 -0.69 -2.84 42.37
N ASN A 58 -0.52 -1.54 42.10
CA ASN A 58 -1.55 -0.76 41.40
C ASN A 58 -1.98 -1.58 40.18
N PRO A 59 -3.29 -1.72 39.92
CA PRO A 59 -3.76 -2.44 38.75
C PRO A 59 -3.21 -1.73 37.53
N VAL A 60 -2.16 -2.31 36.93
CA VAL A 60 -1.55 -1.83 35.70
C VAL A 60 -2.70 -1.73 34.69
N HIS A 61 -3.06 -0.51 34.32
CA HIS A 61 -4.09 -0.26 33.33
C HIS A 61 -3.66 -0.98 32.05
N GLN A 62 -4.31 -2.10 31.76
CA GLN A 62 -4.10 -2.83 30.53
C GLN A 62 -4.64 -1.96 29.39
N GLU A 63 -3.74 -1.26 28.71
CA GLU A 63 -4.05 -0.37 27.59
C GLU A 63 -4.26 -1.19 26.31
N SER A 64 -5.36 -0.91 25.60
CA SER A 64 -5.55 -1.40 24.23
C SER A 64 -4.52 -0.75 23.30
N LEU A 65 -4.02 -1.52 22.33
CA LEU A 65 -3.07 -1.05 21.32
C LEU A 65 -3.76 -0.95 19.96
N ARG A 66 -3.51 0.15 19.24
CA ARG A 66 -3.98 0.32 17.86
C ARG A 66 -2.93 1.00 16.99
N ILE A 67 -2.56 0.33 15.91
CA ILE A 67 -1.55 0.76 14.93
C ILE A 67 -2.24 0.78 13.56
N PRO A 68 -2.71 1.96 13.09
CA PRO A 68 -3.55 2.07 11.91
C PRO A 68 -2.71 2.17 10.62
N GLY A 69 -2.17 1.04 10.14
CA GLY A 69 -1.54 0.99 8.82
C GLY A 69 -0.19 1.71 8.76
N GLN A 70 0.63 1.53 9.78
CA GLN A 70 1.94 2.17 9.88
C GLN A 70 2.91 1.59 8.84
N SER A 71 3.66 2.45 8.15
CA SER A 71 4.74 2.00 7.25
C SER A 71 5.75 1.14 8.01
N ALA A 72 6.14 0.00 7.42
CA ALA A 72 6.92 -1.01 8.11
C ALA A 72 7.94 -1.68 7.19
N VAL A 73 9.09 -2.05 7.73
CA VAL A 73 10.06 -2.91 7.04
C VAL A 73 9.86 -4.34 7.55
N VAL A 74 9.86 -5.32 6.66
CA VAL A 74 9.78 -6.74 7.03
C VAL A 74 11.05 -7.44 6.55
N SER A 75 11.73 -8.17 7.41
CA SER A 75 12.88 -9.00 7.02
C SER A 75 12.66 -10.46 7.41
N TRP A 76 13.15 -11.37 6.58
CA TRP A 76 13.17 -12.81 6.85
C TRP A 76 14.35 -13.46 6.14
N PHE A 77 14.67 -14.70 6.51
CA PHE A 77 15.60 -15.51 5.74
C PHE A 77 14.81 -16.43 4.83
N ASN A 78 15.11 -16.42 3.53
CA ASN A 78 14.48 -17.31 2.57
C ASN A 78 15.00 -18.76 2.75
N GLN A 79 14.50 -19.69 1.93
CA GLN A 79 14.93 -21.10 1.99
C GLN A 79 16.44 -21.30 1.74
N GLN A 80 17.07 -20.35 1.05
CA GLN A 80 18.52 -20.34 0.77
C GLN A 80 19.33 -19.67 1.90
N ARG A 81 18.71 -19.34 3.04
CA ARG A 81 19.31 -18.58 4.15
C ARG A 81 19.82 -17.20 3.75
N GLN A 82 19.31 -16.65 2.66
CA GLN A 82 19.58 -15.28 2.25
C GLN A 82 18.52 -14.37 2.85
N GLU A 83 18.96 -13.20 3.32
CA GLU A 83 18.06 -12.18 3.85
C GLU A 83 17.23 -11.58 2.71
N ALA A 84 15.90 -11.65 2.88
CA ALA A 84 14.91 -11.02 2.01
C ALA A 84 14.16 -9.95 2.80
N ILE A 85 13.75 -8.89 2.10
CA ILE A 85 13.24 -7.66 2.72
C ILE A 85 12.02 -7.15 1.92
N LEU A 86 10.98 -6.74 2.64
CA LEU A 86 9.94 -5.83 2.12
C LEU A 86 10.20 -4.43 2.67
N ASN A 87 10.39 -3.48 1.76
CA ASN A 87 10.66 -2.09 2.09
C ASN A 87 9.40 -1.36 2.59
N HIS A 88 9.61 -0.25 3.27
CA HIS A 88 8.60 0.57 3.95
C HIS A 88 7.62 1.28 3.02
N ASP A 89 8.04 1.57 1.80
CA ASP A 89 7.22 2.13 0.72
C ASP A 89 6.18 1.11 0.23
N VAL A 90 6.51 -0.18 0.35
CA VAL A 90 5.73 -1.32 -0.12
C VAL A 90 4.84 -1.92 0.97
N ALA A 91 5.29 -1.96 2.23
CA ALA A 91 4.59 -2.62 3.33
C ALA A 91 4.02 -1.66 4.38
N SER A 92 2.82 -1.98 4.89
CA SER A 92 2.18 -1.27 5.99
C SER A 92 1.52 -2.23 6.98
N ALA A 93 1.76 -2.06 8.27
CA ALA A 93 1.29 -2.91 9.35
C ALA A 93 0.03 -2.36 10.03
N PHE A 94 -0.96 -3.23 10.20
CA PHE A 94 -2.17 -2.98 10.96
C PHE A 94 -2.15 -3.92 12.16
N ILE A 95 -2.09 -3.35 13.36
CA ILE A 95 -2.06 -4.13 14.61
C ILE A 95 -3.13 -3.55 15.53
N GLN A 96 -4.03 -4.38 16.02
CA GLN A 96 -5.01 -4.01 17.03
C GLN A 96 -5.01 -5.08 18.10
N TYR A 97 -4.95 -4.66 19.36
CA TYR A 97 -5.02 -5.53 20.52
C TYR A 97 -5.98 -4.92 21.53
N ASP A 98 -7.09 -5.61 21.76
CA ASP A 98 -8.15 -5.18 22.67
C ASP A 98 -8.20 -6.11 23.87
N VAL A 99 -7.67 -5.65 24.99
CA VAL A 99 -7.55 -6.46 26.22
C VAL A 99 -8.92 -6.78 26.80
N LYS A 100 -9.83 -5.80 26.79
CA LYS A 100 -11.18 -5.93 27.33
C LYS A 100 -12.22 -5.47 26.29
N PRO A 101 -13.34 -6.18 26.13
CA PRO A 101 -13.77 -7.33 26.91
C PRO A 101 -13.34 -8.70 26.36
N LYS A 102 -12.83 -8.78 25.12
CA LYS A 102 -12.70 -10.06 24.40
C LYS A 102 -11.28 -10.63 24.35
N ASN A 103 -10.27 -9.87 24.79
CA ASN A 103 -8.86 -10.22 24.62
C ASN A 103 -8.55 -10.66 23.18
N THR A 104 -8.89 -9.81 22.22
CA THR A 104 -8.75 -10.09 20.79
C THR A 104 -7.55 -9.39 20.21
N ALA A 105 -6.86 -10.03 19.27
CA ALA A 105 -5.84 -9.38 18.46
C ALA A 105 -6.14 -9.53 16.97
N PHE A 106 -5.68 -8.53 16.23
CA PHE A 106 -5.72 -8.49 14.79
C PHE A 106 -4.38 -7.96 14.28
N ILE A 107 -3.68 -8.78 13.50
CA ILE A 107 -2.38 -8.43 12.92
C ILE A 107 -2.48 -8.69 11.41
N ARG A 108 -2.23 -7.65 10.61
CA ARG A 108 -2.29 -7.73 9.15
C ARG A 108 -1.22 -6.84 8.51
N LEU A 109 -0.50 -7.37 7.54
CA LEU A 109 0.36 -6.57 6.68
C LEU A 109 -0.36 -6.30 5.35
N ARG A 110 -0.33 -5.05 4.88
CA ARG A 110 -0.75 -4.66 3.54
C ARG A 110 0.49 -4.46 2.70
N VAL A 111 0.59 -5.15 1.58
CA VAL A 111 1.77 -5.09 0.70
C VAL A 111 1.35 -4.61 -0.69
N LYS A 112 2.01 -3.57 -1.21
CA LYS A 112 1.87 -3.09 -2.59
C LYS A 112 2.59 -4.05 -3.54
N VAL A 113 1.85 -4.74 -4.40
CA VAL A 113 2.45 -5.68 -5.36
C VAL A 113 2.66 -5.05 -6.74
N GLY A 114 1.94 -3.98 -7.08
CA GLY A 114 2.18 -3.25 -8.32
C GLY A 114 1.24 -2.07 -8.48
N GLN A 115 1.48 -1.27 -9.51
CA GLN A 115 0.53 -0.25 -9.95
C GLN A 115 -0.26 -0.79 -11.14
N THR A 116 -1.58 -0.57 -11.13
CA THR A 116 -2.36 -0.74 -12.36
C THR A 116 -2.16 0.47 -13.26
N SER A 117 -2.33 0.29 -14.58
CA SER A 117 -2.37 1.37 -15.56
C SER A 117 -3.38 2.49 -15.22
N ARG A 118 -4.34 2.21 -14.31
CA ARG A 118 -5.34 3.16 -13.82
C ARG A 118 -5.05 3.71 -12.42
N ARG A 119 -3.80 4.09 -12.14
CA ARG A 119 -3.34 4.83 -10.92
C ARG A 119 -3.64 4.20 -9.56
N THR A 120 -4.31 3.06 -9.48
CA THR A 120 -4.61 2.38 -8.21
C THR A 120 -3.59 1.28 -7.96
N ALA A 121 -2.89 1.37 -6.82
CA ALA A 121 -1.96 0.34 -6.40
C ALA A 121 -2.72 -0.95 -6.09
N LYS A 122 -2.25 -2.08 -6.65
CA LYS A 122 -2.70 -3.41 -6.27
C LYS A 122 -2.05 -3.77 -4.95
N HIS A 123 -2.89 -4.17 -4.00
CA HIS A 123 -2.45 -4.62 -2.68
C HIS A 123 -2.82 -6.07 -2.46
N VAL A 124 -1.94 -6.80 -1.79
CA VAL A 124 -2.25 -8.07 -1.14
C VAL A 124 -2.16 -7.89 0.36
N TYR A 125 -2.82 -8.76 1.10
CA TYR A 125 -2.85 -8.72 2.55
C TYR A 125 -2.27 -10.01 3.10
N LEU A 126 -1.34 -9.89 4.04
CA LEU A 126 -0.86 -11.00 4.83
C LEU A 126 -1.54 -10.94 6.20
N PHE A 127 -2.50 -11.83 6.41
CA PHE A 127 -3.17 -11.97 7.70
C PHE A 127 -2.34 -12.87 8.60
N ILE A 128 -2.14 -12.44 9.85
CA ILE A 128 -1.34 -13.14 10.85
C ILE A 128 -2.28 -13.45 12.03
N PRO A 129 -3.02 -14.56 11.98
CA PRO A 129 -3.93 -14.93 13.06
C PRO A 129 -3.16 -15.16 14.36
N PRO A 130 -3.61 -14.65 15.52
CA PRO A 130 -2.94 -14.88 16.80
C PRO A 130 -2.76 -16.36 17.15
N ASP A 131 -3.66 -17.25 16.72
CA ASP A 131 -3.55 -18.70 16.91
C ASP A 131 -2.48 -19.36 16.04
N HIS A 132 -1.99 -18.67 15.00
CA HIS A 132 -0.86 -19.11 14.18
C HIS A 132 0.49 -18.74 14.80
N ILE A 133 0.54 -17.81 15.75
CA ILE A 133 1.78 -17.32 16.34
C ILE A 133 2.22 -18.27 17.47
N GLN A 134 3.48 -18.69 17.43
CA GLN A 134 4.12 -19.48 18.48
C GLN A 134 4.67 -18.60 19.59
N SER A 135 5.44 -17.59 19.21
CA SER A 135 6.04 -16.61 20.11
C SER A 135 6.12 -15.26 19.39
N LEU A 136 6.00 -14.19 20.17
CA LEU A 136 6.13 -12.81 19.69
C LEU A 136 6.97 -12.04 20.71
N SER A 137 8.15 -11.58 20.28
CA SER A 137 9.06 -10.80 21.13
C SER A 137 9.24 -9.38 20.60
N LEU A 138 9.36 -8.44 21.53
CA LEU A 138 9.76 -7.05 21.25
C LEU A 138 11.24 -6.91 21.55
N HIS A 139 12.00 -6.44 20.57
CA HIS A 139 13.41 -6.08 20.73
C HIS A 139 13.59 -4.59 20.52
N ASP A 140 14.44 -3.99 21.35
CA ASP A 140 14.92 -2.64 21.15
C ASP A 140 16.03 -2.62 20.07
N GLU A 141 16.29 -1.44 19.50
CA GLU A 141 17.26 -1.24 18.41
C GLU A 141 18.64 -1.83 18.70
N THR A 142 19.11 -1.74 19.95
CA THR A 142 20.42 -2.26 20.38
C THR A 142 20.51 -3.79 20.32
N GLU A 143 19.38 -4.47 20.42
CA GLU A 143 19.29 -5.93 20.42
C GLU A 143 18.79 -6.48 19.08
N THR A 144 18.78 -5.65 18.02
CA THR A 144 18.26 -6.07 16.72
C THR A 144 18.96 -7.35 16.26
N PRO A 145 18.21 -8.45 16.10
CA PRO A 145 18.78 -9.73 15.71
C PRO A 145 19.42 -9.58 14.33
N GLN A 146 20.74 -9.80 14.24
CA GLN A 146 21.61 -9.85 13.05
C GLN A 146 21.01 -9.26 11.76
N ALA A 147 20.51 -8.02 11.79
CA ALA A 147 19.97 -7.38 10.61
C ALA A 147 21.14 -7.15 9.65
N GLY A 148 21.03 -7.67 8.43
CA GLY A 148 22.07 -7.47 7.43
C GLY A 148 22.18 -6.00 7.04
N SER A 149 23.27 -5.67 6.34
CA SER A 149 23.53 -4.28 5.91
C SER A 149 22.36 -3.69 5.10
N LYS A 150 21.71 -4.52 4.27
CA LYS A 150 20.53 -4.13 3.48
C LYS A 150 19.34 -3.78 4.37
N THR A 151 19.02 -4.61 5.37
CA THR A 151 17.93 -4.33 6.32
C THR A 151 18.21 -3.07 7.12
N LYS A 152 19.44 -2.87 7.61
CA LYS A 152 19.82 -1.64 8.32
C LYS A 152 19.67 -0.38 7.44
N ALA A 153 19.99 -0.46 6.15
CA ALA A 153 19.78 0.64 5.23
C ALA A 153 18.28 0.92 5.00
N ALA A 154 17.47 -0.13 4.82
CA ALA A 154 16.02 -0.01 4.64
C ALA A 154 15.33 0.57 5.89
N ILE A 155 15.72 0.14 7.08
CA ILE A 155 15.23 0.64 8.37
C ILE A 155 15.56 2.13 8.52
N ARG A 156 16.82 2.53 8.28
CA ARG A 156 17.24 3.94 8.34
C ARG A 156 16.43 4.83 7.39
N ARG A 157 16.12 4.33 6.18
CA ARG A 157 15.29 5.05 5.22
C ARG A 157 13.83 5.17 5.68
N ALA A 158 13.29 4.12 6.30
CA ALA A 158 11.89 4.03 6.71
C ALA A 158 11.57 4.84 7.97
N VAL A 159 12.46 4.76 8.96
CA VAL A 159 12.23 5.29 10.30
C VAL A 159 13.00 6.60 10.53
N GLY A 160 14.00 6.88 9.70
CA GLY A 160 14.87 8.04 9.85
C GLY A 160 15.82 7.88 11.05
N THR A 161 15.97 8.95 11.82
CA THR A 161 16.77 8.98 13.06
C THR A 161 15.96 8.61 14.30
N ALA A 162 14.64 8.42 14.16
CA ALA A 162 13.82 7.93 15.25
C ALA A 162 14.20 6.48 15.58
N GLY A 163 14.14 6.11 16.87
CA GLY A 163 14.36 4.73 17.27
C GLY A 163 13.37 3.77 16.61
N VAL A 164 13.73 2.49 16.57
CA VAL A 164 12.97 1.44 15.88
C VAL A 164 12.46 0.43 16.91
N SER A 165 11.20 0.02 16.79
CA SER A 165 10.63 -1.11 17.53
C SER A 165 10.64 -2.35 16.64
N CYS A 166 11.18 -3.46 17.14
CA CYS A 166 11.34 -4.69 16.36
C CYS A 166 10.47 -5.79 16.95
N LEU A 167 9.48 -6.25 16.19
CA LEU A 167 8.62 -7.38 16.55
C LEU A 167 9.11 -8.63 15.82
N SER A 168 9.65 -9.60 16.57
CA SER A 168 10.07 -10.88 16.01
C SER A 168 8.95 -11.89 16.14
N PHE A 169 8.50 -12.41 15.00
CA PHE A 169 7.44 -13.40 14.91
C PHE A 169 8.05 -14.79 14.75
N GLU A 170 7.65 -15.72 15.60
CA GLU A 170 7.81 -17.16 15.39
C GLU A 170 6.42 -17.77 15.24
N MET A 171 6.18 -18.52 14.16
CA MET A 171 4.86 -18.98 13.75
C MET A 171 4.76 -20.51 13.85
N ARG A 172 3.65 -21.00 14.43
CA ARG A 172 3.26 -22.42 14.40
C ARG A 172 2.73 -22.82 13.04
N LYS A 173 1.97 -21.92 12.41
CA LYS A 173 1.35 -22.09 11.09
C LYS A 173 1.73 -20.92 10.17
N PRO A 174 1.86 -21.15 8.86
CA PRO A 174 2.09 -20.08 7.89
C PRO A 174 1.03 -18.97 7.98
N CYS A 175 1.38 -17.78 7.51
CA CYS A 175 0.46 -16.65 7.42
C CYS A 175 -0.55 -16.88 6.29
N LEU A 176 -1.71 -16.23 6.36
CA LEU A 176 -2.73 -16.32 5.32
C LEU A 176 -2.54 -15.19 4.32
N LEU A 177 -2.12 -15.53 3.10
CA LEU A 177 -2.01 -14.58 2.00
C LEU A 177 -3.37 -14.41 1.32
N VAL A 178 -3.89 -13.19 1.33
CA VAL A 178 -5.20 -12.84 0.77
C VAL A 178 -4.99 -11.84 -0.36
N GLY A 179 -5.52 -12.19 -1.54
CA GLY A 179 -5.52 -11.35 -2.74
C GLY A 179 -6.92 -11.01 -3.22
N PRO A 180 -7.05 -10.19 -4.27
CA PRO A 180 -8.28 -10.05 -5.03
C PRO A 180 -8.70 -11.39 -5.66
N LYS A 181 -10.01 -11.67 -5.79
CA LYS A 181 -10.51 -12.90 -6.45
C LYS A 181 -10.06 -13.04 -7.92
N ASP A 182 -9.81 -11.92 -8.59
CA ASP A 182 -9.33 -11.86 -9.97
C ASP A 182 -7.81 -12.12 -10.11
N LEU A 183 -7.09 -12.31 -8.99
CA LEU A 183 -5.64 -12.51 -9.03
C LEU A 183 -5.25 -13.88 -9.62
N ASP A 184 -5.97 -14.94 -9.27
CA ASP A 184 -5.61 -16.31 -9.67
C ASP A 184 -5.92 -16.59 -11.14
N HIS A 185 -7.00 -16.01 -11.67
CA HIS A 185 -7.36 -16.15 -13.09
C HIS A 185 -6.43 -15.36 -14.00
N SER A 186 -5.89 -14.23 -13.53
CA SER A 186 -5.07 -13.34 -14.35
C SER A 186 -3.60 -13.74 -14.43
N ALA A 187 -3.08 -14.51 -13.46
CA ALA A 187 -1.69 -14.92 -13.43
C ALA A 187 -1.30 -15.94 -14.52
N GLN A 188 -2.27 -16.65 -15.11
CA GLN A 188 -2.00 -17.67 -16.13
C GLN A 188 -2.25 -17.22 -17.57
N SER A 189 -3.03 -16.16 -17.81
CA SER A 189 -3.41 -15.78 -19.18
C SER A 189 -2.99 -14.38 -19.63
N ASN A 190 -2.49 -13.53 -18.72
CA ASN A 190 -2.16 -12.15 -19.09
C ASN A 190 -0.65 -12.00 -19.28
N GLU A 191 -0.22 -12.14 -20.53
CA GLU A 191 1.13 -11.84 -21.03
C GLU A 191 1.59 -10.39 -20.72
N ASN A 192 0.66 -9.52 -20.31
CA ASN A 192 0.89 -8.10 -20.02
C ASN A 192 1.08 -7.76 -18.53
N GLN A 193 1.27 -8.73 -17.63
CA GLN A 193 1.61 -8.39 -16.24
C GLN A 193 3.06 -7.90 -16.15
N SER A 194 3.27 -6.76 -15.49
CA SER A 194 4.63 -6.26 -15.28
C SER A 194 5.45 -7.29 -14.49
N SER A 195 6.69 -7.54 -14.92
CA SER A 195 7.64 -8.43 -14.25
C SER A 195 7.77 -8.09 -12.76
N HIS A 196 7.73 -6.81 -12.42
CA HIS A 196 7.72 -6.32 -11.04
C HIS A 196 6.55 -6.87 -10.22
N PHE A 197 5.33 -6.91 -10.78
CA PHE A 197 4.17 -7.43 -10.06
C PHE A 197 4.33 -8.92 -9.74
N VAL A 198 4.80 -9.70 -10.71
CA VAL A 198 5.03 -11.14 -10.54
C VAL A 198 6.10 -11.39 -9.47
N ASN A 199 7.23 -10.68 -9.55
CA ASN A 199 8.33 -10.80 -8.60
C ASN A 199 7.92 -10.40 -7.17
N MET A 200 7.15 -9.32 -7.03
CA MET A 200 6.69 -8.87 -5.72
C MET A 200 5.66 -9.83 -5.12
N LEU A 201 4.73 -10.33 -5.93
CA LEU A 201 3.77 -11.34 -5.49
C LEU A 201 4.47 -12.63 -5.07
N ASP A 202 5.49 -13.08 -5.80
CA ASP A 202 6.29 -14.25 -5.43
C ASP A 202 7.04 -14.02 -4.11
N THR A 203 7.66 -12.84 -3.94
CA THR A 203 8.33 -12.45 -2.70
C THR A 203 7.36 -12.51 -1.49
N VAL A 204 6.13 -12.02 -1.64
CA VAL A 204 5.12 -12.07 -0.58
C VAL A 204 4.61 -13.50 -0.34
N LYS A 205 4.50 -14.33 -1.38
CA LYS A 205 4.19 -15.76 -1.23
C LYS A 205 5.29 -16.45 -0.41
N GLN A 206 6.56 -16.21 -0.74
CA GLN A 206 7.69 -16.74 0.02
C GLN A 206 7.66 -16.29 1.49
N LEU A 207 7.34 -15.02 1.76
CA LEU A 207 7.15 -14.51 3.13
C LEU A 207 6.00 -15.23 3.84
N SER A 208 4.88 -15.48 3.17
CA SER A 208 3.70 -16.13 3.78
C SER A 208 3.99 -17.54 4.29
N LEU A 209 4.95 -18.23 3.67
CA LEU A 209 5.42 -19.55 4.08
C LEU A 209 6.41 -19.55 5.23
N GLN A 210 7.01 -18.40 5.56
CA GLN A 210 8.01 -18.35 6.61
C GLN A 210 7.41 -18.58 7.98
N ARG A 211 8.15 -19.32 8.80
CA ARG A 211 7.84 -19.46 10.22
C ARG A 211 8.47 -18.38 11.08
N THR A 212 9.48 -17.68 10.57
CA THR A 212 10.18 -16.65 11.32
C THR A 212 10.39 -15.43 10.45
N PHE A 213 9.97 -14.27 10.93
CA PHE A 213 10.23 -12.98 10.29
C PHE A 213 10.21 -11.86 11.33
N VAL A 214 10.85 -10.74 11.00
CA VAL A 214 10.93 -9.57 11.89
C VAL A 214 10.24 -8.39 11.23
N LEU A 215 9.39 -7.71 11.99
CA LEU A 215 8.66 -6.51 11.60
C LEU A 215 9.26 -5.31 12.33
N TYR A 216 9.77 -4.35 11.57
CA TYR A 216 10.34 -3.11 12.09
C TYR A 216 9.36 -1.95 11.93
N LEU A 217 9.08 -1.27 13.04
CA LEU A 217 8.13 -0.16 13.12
C LEU A 217 8.80 1.09 13.71
N PRO A 218 8.44 2.31 13.27
CA PRO A 218 8.89 3.54 13.91
C PRO A 218 8.46 3.62 15.38
N ARG A 219 9.40 3.79 16.31
CA ARG A 219 9.09 3.89 17.75
C ARG A 219 8.24 5.11 18.10
N THR A 220 8.30 6.16 17.29
CA THR A 220 7.49 7.38 17.45
C THR A 220 5.99 7.12 17.42
N THR A 221 5.57 5.98 16.88
CA THR A 221 4.17 5.70 16.63
C THR A 221 3.53 4.84 17.72
N ILE A 222 4.34 4.18 18.56
CA ILE A 222 3.82 3.14 19.47
C ILE A 222 4.60 3.11 20.81
N PRO A 223 3.92 3.26 21.96
CA PRO A 223 4.56 3.04 23.26
C PRO A 223 4.92 1.56 23.47
N ASN A 224 6.10 1.31 24.05
CA ASN A 224 6.60 -0.05 24.30
C ASN A 224 5.67 -0.86 25.24
N GLY A 225 4.99 -0.21 26.19
CA GLY A 225 4.14 -0.89 27.19
C GLY A 225 3.01 -1.73 26.59
N PRO A 226 2.13 -1.15 25.75
CA PRO A 226 1.09 -1.91 25.06
C PRO A 226 1.63 -2.98 24.09
N LEU A 227 2.77 -2.74 23.44
CA LEU A 227 3.43 -3.77 22.60
C LEU A 227 3.92 -4.95 23.43
N LEU A 228 4.56 -4.71 24.56
CA LEU A 228 4.97 -5.76 25.49
C LEU A 228 3.77 -6.54 26.02
N SER A 229 2.64 -5.86 26.29
CA SER A 229 1.39 -6.50 26.70
C SER A 229 0.85 -7.42 25.60
N LEU A 230 0.89 -6.99 24.33
CA LEU A 230 0.56 -7.82 23.18
C LEU A 230 1.50 -9.03 23.07
N CYS A 231 2.81 -8.84 23.17
CA CYS A 231 3.82 -9.92 23.13
C CYS A 231 3.58 -10.99 24.21
N GLN A 232 3.32 -10.55 25.45
CA GLN A 232 2.99 -11.44 26.56
C GLN A 232 1.69 -12.21 26.32
N ALA A 233 0.65 -11.52 25.84
CA ALA A 233 -0.62 -12.14 25.56
C ALA A 233 -0.48 -13.20 24.45
N VAL A 234 0.19 -12.87 23.33
CA VAL A 234 0.40 -13.78 22.19
C VAL A 234 1.24 -15.00 22.59
N SER A 235 2.23 -14.80 23.45
CA SER A 235 3.08 -15.90 23.95
C SER A 235 2.34 -16.82 24.93
N SER A 236 1.17 -16.41 25.43
CA SER A 236 0.32 -17.22 26.31
C SER A 236 -0.70 -17.99 25.47
N PRO A 237 -0.49 -19.29 25.20
CA PRO A 237 -1.37 -20.06 24.32
C PRO A 237 -2.83 -20.03 24.83
N SER A 238 -3.79 -20.03 23.89
CA SER A 238 -5.25 -20.11 24.11
C SER A 238 -5.97 -18.87 24.66
N LEU A 239 -5.26 -17.78 24.98
CA LEU A 239 -5.90 -16.59 25.56
C LEU A 239 -6.38 -15.57 24.53
N LEU A 240 -5.76 -15.50 23.33
CA LEU A 240 -6.20 -14.57 22.29
C LEU A 240 -7.06 -15.23 21.23
N ALA A 241 -8.20 -14.59 20.96
CA ALA A 241 -9.00 -14.84 19.78
C ALA A 241 -8.67 -13.83 18.67
N SER A 242 -8.83 -14.26 17.41
CA SER A 242 -8.89 -13.32 16.29
C SER A 242 -10.15 -12.46 16.40
N ASP A 243 -10.06 -11.16 16.14
CA ASP A 243 -11.27 -10.32 16.01
C ASP A 243 -12.02 -10.67 14.71
N PRO A 244 -13.24 -11.24 14.79
CA PRO A 244 -13.98 -11.66 13.59
C PRO A 244 -14.42 -10.47 12.73
N THR A 245 -14.54 -9.27 13.29
CA THR A 245 -14.97 -8.08 12.56
C THR A 245 -13.86 -7.52 11.67
N LEU A 246 -12.62 -7.57 12.16
CA LEU A 246 -11.44 -7.09 11.44
C LEU A 246 -10.89 -8.15 10.47
N ASN A 247 -11.18 -9.42 10.75
CA ASN A 247 -10.80 -10.55 9.90
C ASN A 247 -11.82 -10.85 8.78
N ASP A 248 -12.73 -9.92 8.47
CA ASP A 248 -13.68 -10.08 7.37
C ASP A 248 -12.98 -9.92 6.02
N ILE A 249 -12.60 -11.06 5.43
CA ILE A 249 -12.02 -11.14 4.09
C ILE A 249 -13.01 -10.63 3.03
N ASN A 250 -14.33 -10.74 3.26
CA ASN A 250 -15.35 -10.32 2.28
C ASN A 250 -15.47 -8.80 2.16
N GLY A 251 -15.15 -8.05 3.22
CA GLY A 251 -15.10 -6.59 3.20
C GLY A 251 -13.92 -6.00 2.44
N LEU A 252 -12.91 -6.80 2.08
CA LEU A 252 -11.71 -6.32 1.39
C LEU A 252 -12.01 -5.86 -0.04
N TYR A 253 -11.09 -5.05 -0.59
CA TYR A 253 -11.12 -4.58 -1.99
C TYR A 253 -12.40 -3.80 -2.35
N GLY A 254 -12.89 -2.99 -1.41
CA GLY A 254 -14.11 -2.19 -1.60
C GLY A 254 -15.37 -3.04 -1.62
N GLY A 255 -15.42 -4.12 -0.83
CA GLY A 255 -16.56 -5.03 -0.75
C GLY A 255 -16.62 -6.10 -1.84
N ARG A 256 -15.61 -6.21 -2.71
CA ARG A 256 -15.52 -7.32 -3.69
C ARG A 256 -15.12 -8.65 -3.02
N GLY A 257 -14.55 -8.56 -1.82
CA GLY A 257 -14.00 -9.66 -1.07
C GLY A 257 -12.60 -10.06 -1.57
N GLY A 258 -11.82 -10.59 -0.65
CA GLY A 258 -10.57 -11.26 -0.94
C GLY A 258 -10.76 -12.77 -1.12
N GLU A 259 -9.72 -13.41 -1.62
CA GLU A 259 -9.57 -14.85 -1.66
C GLU A 259 -8.21 -15.23 -1.08
N ILE A 260 -8.18 -16.33 -0.33
CA ILE A 260 -6.92 -16.87 0.19
C ILE A 260 -6.18 -17.49 -0.99
N ILE A 261 -5.04 -16.91 -1.36
CA ILE A 261 -4.19 -17.41 -2.42
C ILE A 261 -3.55 -18.71 -1.92
N ARG A 262 -4.11 -19.85 -2.33
CA ARG A 262 -3.54 -21.15 -1.99
C ARG A 262 -2.27 -21.33 -2.78
N GLN A 263 -1.14 -21.42 -2.10
CA GLN A 263 0.09 -21.84 -2.73
C GLN A 263 -0.07 -23.30 -3.12
N ARG A 264 -0.09 -23.57 -4.42
CA ARG A 264 0.01 -24.94 -4.93
C ARG A 264 1.41 -25.42 -4.53
N SER A 265 1.49 -26.16 -3.43
CA SER A 265 2.67 -26.98 -3.17
C SER A 265 2.80 -27.90 -4.38
N ASN A 266 3.89 -27.75 -5.14
CA ASN A 266 4.17 -28.60 -6.30
C ASN A 266 4.34 -30.09 -5.91
N ASP A 267 4.20 -30.44 -4.63
CA ASP A 267 4.23 -31.80 -4.07
C ASP A 267 3.04 -32.70 -4.45
N ALA A 268 2.08 -32.25 -5.27
CA ALA A 268 0.89 -33.03 -5.62
C ALA A 268 0.71 -33.29 -7.13
N VAL A 269 1.81 -33.41 -7.88
CA VAL A 269 1.79 -34.15 -9.15
C VAL A 269 2.68 -35.38 -9.02
N ILE A 270 2.32 -36.25 -8.08
CA ILE A 270 2.32 -37.67 -8.46
C ILE A 270 1.02 -37.78 -9.25
N PRO A 271 1.07 -37.91 -10.60
CA PRO A 271 -0.10 -38.40 -11.33
C PRO A 271 -0.54 -39.65 -10.58
N PRO A 272 -1.84 -39.94 -10.38
CA PRO A 272 -2.23 -41.25 -9.87
C PRO A 272 -1.65 -42.28 -10.85
N ALA A 273 -0.45 -42.76 -10.56
CA ALA A 273 0.15 -43.90 -11.20
C ALA A 273 -0.90 -44.95 -10.99
N HIS A 274 -1.43 -45.44 -12.11
CA HIS A 274 -2.31 -46.58 -12.21
C HIS A 274 -2.17 -47.42 -10.96
N ARG A 275 -3.19 -47.32 -10.09
CA ARG A 275 -3.40 -48.27 -9.03
C ARG A 275 -3.55 -49.59 -9.78
N PHE A 276 -2.45 -50.32 -9.91
CA PHE A 276 -2.49 -51.74 -10.16
C PHE A 276 -3.40 -52.28 -9.07
N GLU A 277 -4.62 -52.65 -9.48
CA GLU A 277 -5.41 -53.59 -8.71
C GLU A 277 -4.49 -54.75 -8.33
N PRO A 278 -4.39 -55.11 -7.04
CA PRO A 278 -3.96 -56.45 -6.69
C PRO A 278 -5.00 -57.38 -7.31
N GLN A 279 -4.55 -58.16 -8.29
CA GLN A 279 -5.28 -59.30 -8.81
C GLN A 279 -5.43 -60.29 -7.65
N GLU A 280 -6.57 -60.24 -6.96
CA GLU A 280 -6.97 -61.24 -5.97
C GLU A 280 -7.42 -62.51 -6.69
N GLU A 281 -6.86 -63.64 -6.26
CA GLU A 281 -7.30 -64.99 -6.60
C GLU A 281 -8.73 -65.27 -6.11
N PRO A 282 -9.45 -66.20 -6.76
CA PRO A 282 -10.88 -66.37 -6.60
C PRO A 282 -11.19 -67.11 -5.30
N THR A 283 -11.82 -66.43 -4.34
CA THR A 283 -12.58 -67.13 -3.31
C THR A 283 -14.05 -66.81 -3.48
N ASP A 284 -14.75 -67.88 -3.82
CA ASP A 284 -16.18 -68.08 -3.89
C ASP A 284 -16.89 -67.65 -2.59
N GLU A 285 -18.21 -67.48 -2.71
CA GLU A 285 -19.21 -67.19 -1.66
C GLU A 285 -19.49 -65.71 -1.30
N GLY A 286 -20.66 -65.23 -1.79
CA GLY A 286 -21.51 -64.35 -0.99
C GLY A 286 -21.79 -62.95 -1.53
N LEU A 287 -22.30 -62.82 -2.76
CA LEU A 287 -22.89 -61.57 -3.25
C LEU A 287 -24.08 -61.10 -2.38
N PRO A 288 -24.13 -59.83 -1.91
CA PRO A 288 -25.39 -59.21 -1.54
C PRO A 288 -26.18 -58.77 -2.80
N PRO A 289 -27.52 -58.74 -2.74
CA PRO A 289 -28.34 -58.49 -3.92
C PRO A 289 -28.22 -57.04 -4.41
N ALA A 290 -28.03 -56.89 -5.71
CA ALA A 290 -28.13 -55.62 -6.42
C ALA A 290 -29.57 -55.10 -6.36
N TYR A 291 -29.78 -53.92 -5.78
CA TYR A 291 -30.99 -53.13 -5.98
C TYR A 291 -30.79 -52.18 -7.15
N GLU A 292 -31.03 -52.73 -8.34
CA GLU A 292 -31.29 -51.98 -9.56
C GLU A 292 -32.80 -51.68 -9.61
N ASN A 293 -33.18 -50.46 -10.01
CA ASN A 293 -34.53 -49.88 -10.16
C ASN A 293 -35.10 -49.07 -8.97
N THR A 294 -34.61 -47.84 -8.81
CA THR A 294 -35.48 -46.72 -8.45
C THR A 294 -35.74 -45.87 -9.69
N GLY A 295 -36.98 -45.89 -10.17
CA GLY A 295 -37.44 -45.18 -11.36
C GLY A 295 -37.49 -43.65 -11.20
N PRO A 296 -37.94 -42.92 -12.24
CA PRO A 296 -37.97 -41.46 -12.25
C PRO A 296 -38.91 -40.92 -11.17
N GLY A 297 -38.37 -40.09 -10.27
CA GLY A 297 -39.13 -39.41 -9.25
C GLY A 297 -40.18 -38.46 -9.85
N PRO A 298 -41.35 -38.31 -9.20
CA PRO A 298 -42.43 -37.48 -9.70
C PRO A 298 -42.07 -35.98 -9.66
N PRO A 299 -42.62 -35.16 -10.57
CA PRO A 299 -42.39 -33.72 -10.55
C PRO A 299 -43.00 -33.08 -9.29
N PRO A 300 -42.36 -32.02 -8.73
CA PRO A 300 -42.87 -31.35 -7.55
C PRO A 300 -44.21 -30.68 -7.83
N VAL A 301 -45.21 -31.08 -7.04
CA VAL A 301 -46.52 -30.41 -6.94
C VAL A 301 -46.31 -29.11 -6.17
N PHE A 302 -46.26 -27.98 -6.86
CA PHE A 302 -46.43 -26.68 -6.23
C PHE A 302 -47.92 -26.41 -6.08
N THR A 303 -48.39 -26.50 -4.83
CA THR A 303 -49.71 -25.99 -4.42
C THR A 303 -49.75 -24.48 -4.65
N ALA A 304 -50.58 -24.07 -5.60
CA ALA A 304 -51.10 -22.72 -5.68
C ALA A 304 -51.97 -22.46 -4.45
N LEU A 305 -51.61 -21.46 -3.66
CA LEU A 305 -52.59 -20.75 -2.85
C LEU A 305 -52.31 -19.25 -2.95
N ASP A 306 -53.14 -18.64 -3.79
CA ASP A 306 -53.33 -17.20 -3.88
C ASP A 306 -53.54 -16.58 -2.50
N LYS A 307 -52.81 -15.49 -2.25
CA LYS A 307 -53.37 -14.28 -1.66
C LYS A 307 -52.53 -13.06 -2.06
N ALA A 308 -53.11 -12.36 -3.03
CA ALA A 308 -52.92 -10.98 -3.42
C ALA A 308 -52.16 -10.09 -2.42
N GLN A 309 -51.15 -9.36 -2.90
CA GLN A 309 -51.03 -7.90 -2.72
C GLN A 309 -49.90 -7.31 -3.59
N PRO A 310 -49.95 -5.99 -3.88
CA PRO A 310 -49.66 -5.47 -5.22
C PRO A 310 -48.23 -4.99 -5.41
N LEU A 311 -47.87 -4.97 -6.70
CA LEU A 311 -46.75 -4.24 -7.30
C LEU A 311 -46.60 -2.84 -6.69
N GLN A 312 -45.48 -2.61 -6.01
CA GLN A 312 -44.91 -1.26 -5.90
C GLN A 312 -43.49 -1.27 -6.45
N ALA A 313 -43.39 -0.70 -7.65
CA ALA A 313 -42.18 -0.13 -8.18
C ALA A 313 -41.72 1.03 -7.28
N GLY A 314 -40.39 1.21 -7.20
CA GLY A 314 -39.78 2.46 -6.74
C GLY A 314 -39.40 2.48 -5.26
N ASN A 315 -38.09 2.37 -5.00
CA ASN A 315 -37.25 3.55 -4.73
C ASN A 315 -36.00 3.16 -3.96
N LYS A 316 -34.85 3.43 -4.59
CA LYS A 316 -33.55 3.55 -3.94
C LYS A 316 -33.67 4.55 -2.80
N ARG A 317 -33.56 4.07 -1.56
CA ARG A 317 -33.50 4.91 -0.37
C ARG A 317 -32.07 4.94 0.18
N ARG A 318 -31.42 6.07 -0.06
CA ARG A 318 -30.18 6.53 0.59
C ARG A 318 -30.53 6.85 2.06
N ARG A 319 -29.92 6.13 3.01
CA ARG A 319 -29.75 6.54 4.43
C ARG A 319 -28.29 7.01 4.53
N THR A 320 -27.97 8.15 5.13
CA THR A 320 -28.05 8.52 6.57
C THR A 320 -27.95 10.06 6.65
N ALA A 321 -28.75 10.81 7.42
CA ALA A 321 -29.00 10.88 8.87
C ALA A 321 -27.96 11.73 9.65
N SER A 322 -28.44 12.90 10.12
CA SER A 322 -28.11 13.73 11.30
C SER A 322 -28.28 15.22 10.91
N SER A 323 -28.94 16.12 11.64
CA SER A 323 -29.18 16.24 13.07
C SER A 323 -30.47 17.06 13.30
N GLU A 324 -31.24 16.68 14.32
CA GLU A 324 -32.44 17.37 14.80
C GLU A 324 -32.08 18.55 15.70
N ILE A 325 -32.68 19.72 15.44
CA ILE A 325 -32.89 20.80 16.42
C ILE A 325 -34.35 21.25 16.27
N PRO A 326 -35.15 21.29 17.35
CA PRO A 326 -36.57 21.60 17.26
C PRO A 326 -36.82 23.11 17.34
N THR A 327 -37.26 23.72 16.23
CA THR A 327 -37.84 25.07 16.26
C THR A 327 -39.19 25.13 15.55
N ARG A 328 -40.21 25.10 16.41
CA ARG A 328 -41.41 25.95 16.44
C ARG A 328 -42.05 26.33 15.10
N ALA A 329 -43.26 25.81 14.93
CA ALA A 329 -44.22 26.17 13.90
C ALA A 329 -44.45 27.68 13.78
N THR A 330 -44.20 28.20 12.58
CA THR A 330 -44.92 29.36 12.03
C THR A 330 -45.27 29.05 10.58
N SER A 331 -46.57 28.90 10.35
CA SER A 331 -47.22 28.85 9.04
C SER A 331 -46.84 30.11 8.25
N SER A 332 -46.09 29.94 7.17
CA SER A 332 -45.90 30.97 6.16
C SER A 332 -46.13 30.37 4.77
N LYS A 333 -47.21 30.83 4.13
CA LYS A 333 -47.51 30.59 2.72
C LYS A 333 -46.62 31.52 1.89
N TYR A 334 -45.53 31.00 1.34
CA TYR A 334 -44.85 31.63 0.22
C TYR A 334 -45.14 30.82 -1.06
N PRO A 335 -45.35 31.50 -2.21
CA PRO A 335 -45.53 30.82 -3.48
C PRO A 335 -44.22 30.19 -3.93
N ALA A 336 -44.29 28.92 -4.35
CA ALA A 336 -43.20 28.19 -4.95
C ALA A 336 -42.75 28.91 -6.23
N VAL A 337 -41.59 29.57 -6.17
CA VAL A 337 -40.87 30.03 -7.36
C VAL A 337 -40.21 28.80 -7.96
N ALA A 338 -40.60 28.48 -9.19
CA ALA A 338 -39.95 27.46 -10.01
C ALA A 338 -38.48 27.82 -10.17
N ILE A 339 -37.61 27.01 -9.58
CA ILE A 339 -36.17 27.06 -9.80
C ILE A 339 -35.96 26.58 -11.24
N GLU A 340 -35.71 27.52 -12.13
CA GLU A 340 -35.27 27.21 -13.49
C GLU A 340 -34.02 26.32 -13.41
N GLN A 341 -34.05 25.22 -14.16
CA GLN A 341 -32.94 24.30 -14.29
C GLN A 341 -31.74 25.09 -14.86
N PRO A 342 -30.60 25.17 -14.17
CA PRO A 342 -29.40 25.74 -14.75
C PRO A 342 -28.91 24.82 -15.88
N SER A 343 -29.26 25.23 -17.11
CA SER A 343 -28.51 25.15 -18.35
C SER A 343 -27.56 23.94 -18.51
N SER A 344 -28.03 22.89 -19.18
CA SER A 344 -27.22 21.81 -19.78
C SER A 344 -25.94 22.30 -20.47
N THR A 345 -25.98 23.52 -21.04
CA THR A 345 -24.90 24.14 -21.80
C THR A 345 -23.63 24.41 -20.99
N THR A 346 -23.70 24.72 -19.69
CA THR A 346 -22.47 24.95 -18.89
C THR A 346 -21.75 23.65 -18.57
N LEU A 347 -22.49 22.57 -18.32
CA LEU A 347 -21.92 21.25 -18.08
C LEU A 347 -21.28 20.68 -19.36
N ASP A 348 -21.93 20.89 -20.51
CA ASP A 348 -21.39 20.51 -21.81
C ASP A 348 -20.11 21.28 -22.17
N MET A 349 -20.02 22.58 -21.85
CA MET A 349 -18.79 23.37 -22.01
C MET A 349 -17.64 22.87 -21.14
N ILE A 350 -17.91 22.52 -19.88
CA ILE A 350 -16.90 21.97 -18.97
C ILE A 350 -16.40 20.61 -19.48
N MET A 351 -17.29 19.74 -19.96
CA MET A 351 -16.91 18.44 -20.52
C MET A 351 -16.07 18.58 -21.79
N ALA A 352 -16.45 19.47 -22.72
CA ALA A 352 -15.68 19.73 -23.93
C ALA A 352 -14.26 20.26 -23.63
N ARG A 353 -14.13 21.13 -22.62
CA ARG A 353 -12.83 21.67 -22.20
C ARG A 353 -11.95 20.60 -21.52
N MET A 354 -12.55 19.71 -20.73
CA MET A 354 -11.83 18.56 -20.16
C MET A 354 -11.33 17.61 -21.26
N GLU A 355 -12.16 17.31 -22.27
CA GLU A 355 -11.75 16.48 -23.40
C GLU A 355 -10.58 17.10 -24.17
N GLN A 356 -10.59 18.42 -24.38
CA GLN A 356 -9.46 19.14 -24.98
C GLN A 356 -8.19 19.05 -24.11
N GLY A 357 -8.31 19.21 -22.80
CA GLY A 357 -7.19 19.07 -21.85
C GLY A 357 -6.59 17.66 -21.86
N PHE A 358 -7.44 16.62 -21.90
CA PHE A 358 -6.98 15.23 -22.02
C PHE A 358 -6.30 14.94 -23.36
N GLY A 359 -6.77 15.57 -24.45
CA GLY A 359 -6.12 15.48 -25.76
C GLY A 359 -4.67 15.99 -25.73
N GLN A 360 -4.45 17.15 -25.11
CA GLN A 360 -3.10 17.73 -24.95
C GLN A 360 -2.18 16.86 -24.08
N ILE A 361 -2.73 16.31 -22.98
CA ILE A 361 -1.99 15.39 -22.10
C ILE A 361 -1.58 14.12 -22.86
N ASN A 362 -2.49 13.54 -23.66
CA ASN A 362 -2.18 12.35 -24.44
C ASN A 362 -1.08 12.62 -25.48
N THR A 363 -1.11 13.75 -26.19
CA THR A 363 -0.05 14.10 -27.14
C THR A 363 1.30 14.24 -26.45
N HIS A 364 1.34 14.80 -25.24
CA HIS A 364 2.59 14.95 -24.48
C HIS A 364 3.09 13.63 -23.89
N LEU A 365 2.19 12.73 -23.48
CA LEU A 365 2.55 11.37 -23.07
C LEU A 365 3.15 10.59 -24.25
N THR A 366 2.60 10.74 -25.45
CA THR A 366 3.20 10.14 -26.65
C THR A 366 4.59 10.71 -26.94
N ASP A 367 4.81 12.01 -26.77
CA ASP A 367 6.14 12.61 -26.92
C ASP A 367 7.15 12.08 -25.89
N ILE A 368 6.73 11.95 -24.63
CA ILE A 368 7.54 11.35 -23.56
C ILE A 368 7.87 9.88 -23.90
N GLU A 369 6.90 9.12 -24.40
CA GLU A 369 7.08 7.72 -24.79
C GLU A 369 8.09 7.57 -25.94
N ILE A 370 8.04 8.49 -26.93
CA ILE A 370 9.04 8.56 -28.01
C ILE A 370 10.43 8.89 -27.45
N ARG A 371 10.54 9.84 -26.52
CA ARG A 371 11.83 10.20 -25.89
C ARG A 371 12.39 9.04 -25.07
N ILE A 372 11.56 8.33 -24.31
CA ILE A 372 11.96 7.14 -23.54
C ILE A 372 12.45 6.04 -24.49
N GLY A 373 11.72 5.76 -25.57
CA GLY A 373 12.15 4.80 -26.59
C GLY A 373 13.51 5.18 -27.23
N GLY A 374 13.76 6.48 -27.40
CA GLY A 374 15.06 6.99 -27.83
C GLY A 374 16.20 6.73 -26.83
N ILE A 375 15.92 6.85 -25.52
CA ILE A 375 16.88 6.56 -24.45
C ILE A 375 17.15 5.05 -24.38
N GLU A 376 16.12 4.21 -24.46
CA GLU A 376 16.26 2.75 -24.47
C GLU A 376 17.08 2.26 -25.67
N SER A 377 16.87 2.84 -26.85
CA SER A 377 17.66 2.54 -28.05
C SER A 377 19.14 2.91 -27.86
N ARG A 378 19.42 4.09 -27.29
CA ARG A 378 20.80 4.52 -26.96
C ARG A 378 21.43 3.63 -25.90
N LEU A 379 20.66 3.18 -24.91
CA LEU A 379 21.12 2.26 -23.86
C LEU A 379 21.51 0.91 -24.46
N THR A 380 20.67 0.34 -25.31
CA THR A 380 20.95 -0.91 -26.04
C THR A 380 22.20 -0.78 -26.92
N GLN A 381 22.36 0.38 -27.56
CA GLN A 381 23.54 0.68 -28.37
C GLN A 381 24.82 0.79 -27.52
N LEU A 382 24.75 1.44 -26.35
CA LEU A 382 25.87 1.52 -25.40
C LEU A 382 26.22 0.16 -24.79
N GLU A 383 25.22 -0.66 -24.45
CA GLU A 383 25.42 -2.00 -23.89
C GLU A 383 26.10 -2.92 -24.92
N SER A 384 25.74 -2.82 -26.20
CA SER A 384 26.40 -3.57 -27.28
C SER A 384 27.81 -3.06 -27.63
N GLN A 385 28.14 -1.79 -27.33
CA GLN A 385 29.50 -1.26 -27.43
C GLN A 385 30.35 -1.64 -26.21
N SER A 386 29.77 -1.64 -25.01
CA SER A 386 30.42 -1.97 -23.75
C SER A 386 30.83 -3.45 -23.67
N SER A 387 30.07 -4.36 -24.29
CA SER A 387 30.40 -5.79 -24.34
C SER A 387 31.69 -6.15 -25.12
N ARG A 388 32.40 -5.17 -25.69
CA ARG A 388 33.61 -5.39 -26.50
C ARG A 388 34.93 -4.92 -25.85
N THR A 389 34.89 -4.24 -24.72
CA THR A 389 36.11 -3.72 -24.07
C THR A 389 36.06 -3.88 -22.55
N PRO A 390 36.95 -4.69 -21.93
CA PRO A 390 37.00 -4.83 -20.49
C PRO A 390 37.85 -3.69 -19.90
N HIS A 391 37.23 -2.58 -19.52
CA HIS A 391 37.82 -1.58 -18.63
C HIS A 391 36.74 -1.00 -17.72
N ASP A 392 36.83 -1.35 -16.43
CA ASP A 392 35.75 -1.35 -15.44
C ASP A 392 35.66 -0.03 -14.64
N GLU A 393 36.40 1.02 -15.02
CA GLU A 393 36.40 2.31 -14.29
C GLU A 393 35.49 3.37 -14.94
N ASN A 394 35.27 3.31 -16.27
CA ASN A 394 34.42 4.31 -16.95
C ASN A 394 32.91 4.02 -16.87
N LEU A 395 32.51 2.80 -16.48
CA LEU A 395 31.09 2.42 -16.40
C LEU A 395 30.40 3.01 -15.17
N ASP A 396 31.11 3.11 -14.05
CA ASP A 396 30.56 3.70 -12.82
C ASP A 396 30.37 5.21 -12.98
N ASP A 397 31.30 5.90 -13.64
CA ASP A 397 31.17 7.33 -13.97
C ASP A 397 30.01 7.58 -14.94
N LEU A 398 29.88 6.78 -16.00
CA LEU A 398 28.77 6.90 -16.94
C LEU A 398 27.42 6.60 -16.28
N ARG A 399 27.39 5.62 -15.38
CA ARG A 399 26.20 5.28 -14.60
C ARG A 399 25.83 6.42 -13.65
N TYR A 400 26.81 7.03 -12.99
CA TYR A 400 26.58 8.19 -12.14
C TYR A 400 26.02 9.38 -12.93
N ASP A 401 26.57 9.66 -14.12
CA ASP A 401 26.07 10.70 -15.00
C ASP A 401 24.65 10.42 -15.49
N LEU A 402 24.30 9.17 -15.80
CA LEU A 402 22.95 8.77 -16.16
C LEU A 402 21.97 8.91 -14.99
N GLU A 403 22.35 8.44 -13.80
CA GLU A 403 21.53 8.58 -12.59
C GLU A 403 21.31 10.06 -12.26
N LYS A 404 22.32 10.92 -12.48
CA LYS A 404 22.22 12.37 -12.35
C LYS A 404 21.26 12.98 -13.36
N GLN A 405 21.38 12.65 -14.65
CA GLN A 405 20.49 13.15 -15.70
C GLN A 405 19.03 12.72 -15.48
N ILE A 406 18.81 11.48 -15.00
CA ILE A 406 17.48 11.00 -14.63
C ILE A 406 16.93 11.80 -13.44
N GLY A 407 17.79 12.13 -12.46
CA GLY A 407 17.44 13.01 -11.34
C GLY A 407 17.01 14.39 -11.80
N GLU A 408 17.81 15.04 -12.65
CA GLU A 408 17.53 16.37 -13.21
C GLU A 408 16.23 16.39 -14.03
N LEU A 409 16.01 15.40 -14.90
CA LEU A 409 14.76 15.27 -15.67
C LEU A 409 13.54 15.06 -14.78
N ARG A 410 13.70 14.35 -13.66
CA ARG A 410 12.61 14.12 -12.72
C ARG A 410 12.25 15.41 -11.98
N GLU A 411 13.24 16.17 -11.54
CA GLU A 411 13.03 17.49 -10.90
C GLU A 411 12.36 18.47 -11.88
N GLU A 412 12.85 18.55 -13.13
CA GLU A 412 12.22 19.38 -14.17
C GLU A 412 10.76 18.98 -14.44
N ALA A 413 10.46 17.68 -14.47
CA ALA A 413 9.11 17.18 -14.65
C ALA A 413 8.20 17.49 -13.44
N GLU A 414 8.73 17.42 -12.22
CA GLU A 414 8.01 17.79 -11.00
C GLU A 414 7.69 19.29 -10.99
N ASP A 415 8.66 20.16 -11.32
CA ASP A 415 8.47 21.61 -11.43
C ASP A 415 7.45 21.99 -12.51
N LEU A 416 7.51 21.35 -13.68
CA LEU A 416 6.57 21.61 -14.78
C LEU A 416 5.14 21.20 -14.38
N LEU A 417 4.99 20.05 -13.72
CA LEU A 417 3.70 19.58 -13.23
C LEU A 417 3.14 20.50 -12.13
N GLU A 418 3.97 20.97 -11.21
CA GLU A 418 3.55 21.89 -10.15
C GLU A 418 3.05 23.22 -10.74
N ASN A 419 3.83 23.82 -11.64
CA ASN A 419 3.44 25.06 -12.34
C ASN A 419 2.13 24.88 -13.13
N ARG A 420 1.94 23.74 -13.80
CA ARG A 420 0.72 23.47 -14.59
C ARG A 420 -0.51 23.26 -13.70
N VAL A 421 -0.34 22.59 -12.58
CA VAL A 421 -1.42 22.41 -11.59
C VAL A 421 -1.80 23.75 -10.99
N GLU A 422 -0.82 24.59 -10.65
CA GLU A 422 -1.08 25.93 -10.11
C GLU A 422 -1.78 26.84 -11.13
N GLU A 423 -1.35 26.82 -12.40
CA GLU A 423 -2.02 27.52 -13.50
C GLU A 423 -3.46 27.05 -13.69
N GLY A 424 -3.69 25.73 -13.71
CA GLY A 424 -5.03 25.15 -13.82
C GLY A 424 -5.95 25.52 -12.65
N ILE A 425 -5.41 25.60 -11.43
CA ILE A 425 -6.13 26.05 -10.24
C ILE A 425 -6.44 27.55 -10.34
N ALA A 426 -5.50 28.37 -10.80
CA ALA A 426 -5.70 29.81 -10.95
C ALA A 426 -6.79 30.12 -12.00
N ASP A 427 -6.80 29.40 -13.12
CA ASP A 427 -7.82 29.52 -14.15
C ASP A 427 -9.19 29.08 -13.66
N ALA A 428 -9.29 27.92 -12.99
CA ALA A 428 -10.54 27.44 -12.40
C ALA A 428 -11.08 28.40 -11.33
N LYS A 429 -10.19 29.01 -10.53
CA LYS A 429 -10.57 30.02 -9.54
C LYS A 429 -11.09 31.29 -10.19
N ARG A 430 -10.48 31.75 -11.29
CA ARG A 430 -10.94 32.91 -12.05
C ARG A 430 -12.34 32.65 -12.60
N GLU A 431 -12.55 31.52 -13.28
CA GLU A 431 -13.84 31.13 -13.84
C GLU A 431 -14.94 31.00 -12.78
N LEU A 432 -14.62 30.45 -11.61
CA LEU A 432 -15.57 30.41 -10.49
C LEU A 432 -15.90 31.80 -9.94
N THR A 433 -14.93 32.71 -9.94
CA THR A 433 -15.15 34.10 -9.48
C THR A 433 -16.07 34.83 -10.45
N ASP A 434 -15.80 34.74 -11.75
CA ASP A 434 -16.63 35.33 -12.81
C ASP A 434 -18.07 34.78 -12.72
N TYR A 435 -18.24 33.46 -12.57
CA TYR A 435 -19.56 32.85 -12.41
C TYR A 435 -20.32 33.35 -11.17
N ILE A 436 -19.63 33.55 -10.04
CA ILE A 436 -20.26 34.08 -8.82
C ILE A 436 -20.66 35.54 -9.02
N GLU A 437 -19.83 36.35 -9.68
CA GLU A 437 -20.15 37.75 -10.00
C GLU A 437 -21.39 37.84 -10.89
N ASP A 438 -21.48 37.02 -11.95
CA ASP A 438 -22.65 36.96 -12.84
C ASP A 438 -23.92 36.56 -12.07
N GLN A 439 -23.87 35.52 -11.22
CA GLN A 439 -25.01 35.10 -10.39
C GLN A 439 -25.45 36.18 -9.39
N VAL A 440 -24.51 36.94 -8.84
CA VAL A 440 -24.80 38.05 -7.92
C VAL A 440 -25.47 39.21 -8.66
N ASP A 441 -25.00 39.55 -9.86
CA ASP A 441 -25.59 40.60 -10.67
C ASP A 441 -26.99 40.24 -11.19
N ASP A 442 -27.21 38.98 -11.57
CA ASP A 442 -28.54 38.46 -11.92
C ASP A 442 -29.50 38.55 -10.73
N ALA A 443 -29.09 38.07 -9.54
CA ALA A 443 -29.89 38.14 -8.33
C ALA A 443 -30.22 39.59 -7.94
N LYS A 444 -29.25 40.50 -8.09
CA LYS A 444 -29.43 41.93 -7.86
C LYS A 444 -30.43 42.52 -8.87
N GLY A 445 -30.34 42.15 -10.13
CA GLY A 445 -31.28 42.56 -11.18
C GLY A 445 -32.72 42.14 -10.85
N ASP A 446 -32.89 40.90 -10.40
CA ASP A 446 -34.20 40.36 -9.99
C ASP A 446 -34.78 41.06 -8.75
N ILE A 447 -33.95 41.36 -7.76
CA ILE A 447 -34.36 42.13 -6.58
C ILE A 447 -34.80 43.54 -6.98
N MET A 448 -34.01 44.23 -7.81
CA MET A 448 -34.33 45.57 -8.29
C MET A 448 -35.63 45.58 -9.09
N ARG A 449 -35.86 44.57 -9.93
CA ARG A 449 -37.11 44.41 -10.69
C ARG A 449 -38.31 44.22 -9.77
N LYS A 450 -38.22 43.30 -8.80
CA LYS A 450 -39.27 43.07 -7.79
C LYS A 450 -39.56 44.30 -6.94
N LEU A 451 -38.54 45.08 -6.60
CA LEU A 451 -38.69 46.31 -5.84
C LEU A 451 -39.41 47.39 -6.66
N ALA A 452 -39.06 47.54 -7.94
CA ALA A 452 -39.75 48.45 -8.86
C ALA A 452 -41.21 48.06 -9.07
N GLU A 453 -41.50 46.77 -9.27
CA GLU A 453 -42.86 46.25 -9.42
C GLU A 453 -43.71 46.44 -8.16
N SER A 454 -43.16 46.14 -6.98
CA SER A 454 -43.87 46.30 -5.70
C SER A 454 -44.06 47.76 -5.27
N SER A 455 -43.15 48.67 -5.65
CA SER A 455 -43.28 50.11 -5.42
C SER A 455 -44.52 50.70 -6.11
N VAL A 456 -45.03 50.09 -7.19
CA VAL A 456 -46.22 50.56 -7.90
C VAL A 456 -47.52 50.18 -7.17
N GLN A 457 -47.47 49.26 -6.20
CA GLN A 457 -48.66 48.69 -5.58
C GLN A 457 -49.00 49.28 -4.18
N CYS A 458 -48.17 50.18 -3.65
CA CYS A 458 -48.48 50.93 -2.43
C CYS A 458 -49.22 52.25 -2.76
N SER A 459 -50.42 52.17 -3.34
CA SER A 459 -51.37 53.28 -3.28
C SER A 459 -52.04 53.26 -1.89
N ILE A 460 -51.54 54.11 -0.99
CA ILE A 460 -52.16 54.33 0.32
C ILE A 460 -53.48 55.07 0.08
N ASN A 461 -54.59 54.35 0.14
CA ASN A 461 -55.91 54.97 0.22
C ASN A 461 -56.05 55.67 1.57
N PHE A 462 -55.82 56.98 1.59
CA PHE A 462 -56.20 57.83 2.72
C PHE A 462 -57.70 58.09 2.64
N ASP A 463 -58.47 57.32 3.40
CA ASP A 463 -59.89 57.56 3.62
C ASP A 463 -60.03 58.61 4.74
N PHE A 464 -60.24 59.87 4.35
CA PHE A 464 -60.52 60.96 5.29
C PHE A 464 -62.02 60.99 5.58
N ARG A 465 -62.38 60.65 6.83
CA ARG A 465 -63.73 60.80 7.39
C ARG A 465 -63.97 62.18 7.98
#